data_AF-A0A6N4RFR4-F1
#
_entry.id   AF-A0A6N4RFR4-F1
#
_cell.length_a   1.000
_cell.length_b   1.000
_cell.length_c   1.000
_cell.angle_alpha   90.00
_cell.angle_beta   90.00
_cell.angle_gamma   90.00
#
_symmetry.space_group_name_H-M   'P 1'
#
loop_
_entity.id
_entity.type
_entity.pdbx_description
1 polymer ?
#
loop_
_entity_poly.entity_id
_entity_poly.type
_entity_poly.pdbx_seq_one_letter_code
_entity_poly.pdbx_strand_id
1 'polypeptide(L)'
;MAEYQVTHIRLSNGTTHQHITQLAIGGQWYTRQQVVDFIRSGHSFYTQVYGGSKTYLKVVDATPPYVQTFANNTPTDNLLSLPKAA
;
A
#
# COMPACT_ATOMS: atom_id res chain seq x y z
N MET A 1 -11.91 14.66 -4.60
CA MET A 1 -10.70 13.82 -4.48
C MET A 1 -11.10 12.37 -4.70
N ALA A 2 -10.24 11.57 -5.35
CA ALA A 2 -10.56 10.19 -5.70
C ALA A 2 -9.97 9.20 -4.66
N GLU A 3 -10.68 8.11 -4.44
CA GLU A 3 -10.28 7.00 -3.58
C GLU A 3 -9.92 5.79 -4.43
N TYR A 4 -8.76 5.18 -4.15
CA TYR A 4 -8.21 4.07 -4.93
C TYR A 4 -7.96 2.83 -4.07
N GLN A 5 -8.40 1.67 -4.56
CA GLN A 5 -8.11 0.39 -3.91
C GLN A 5 -6.75 -0.17 -4.36
N VAL A 6 -5.91 -0.49 -3.39
CA VAL A 6 -4.73 -1.35 -3.58
C VAL A 6 -5.16 -2.80 -3.44
N THR A 7 -4.88 -3.61 -4.45
CA THR A 7 -5.26 -5.03 -4.46
C THR A 7 -4.07 -5.98 -4.34
N HIS A 8 -2.89 -5.57 -4.80
CA HIS A 8 -1.67 -6.36 -4.75
C HIS A 8 -0.47 -5.49 -4.41
N ILE A 9 0.57 -6.11 -3.89
CA ILE A 9 1.87 -5.48 -3.66
C ILE A 9 2.99 -6.31 -4.28
N ARG A 10 4.08 -5.63 -4.62
CA ARG A 10 5.38 -6.25 -4.91
C ARG A 10 6.37 -5.85 -3.85
N LEU A 11 7.18 -6.82 -3.43
CA LEU A 11 8.24 -6.64 -2.46
C LEU A 11 9.60 -6.64 -3.18
N SER A 12 10.60 -6.00 -2.57
CA SER A 12 11.98 -6.14 -3.00
C SER A 12 12.48 -7.56 -2.76
N ASN A 13 13.36 -8.06 -3.64
CA ASN A 13 13.95 -9.39 -3.55
C ASN A 13 15.07 -9.51 -2.47
N GLY A 14 14.93 -8.81 -1.34
CA GLY A 14 15.89 -8.83 -0.24
C GLY A 14 15.71 -10.03 0.70
N THR A 15 16.81 -10.57 1.22
CA THR A 15 16.83 -11.75 2.12
C THR A 15 16.58 -11.41 3.60
N THR A 16 16.83 -10.17 4.03
CA THR A 16 16.71 -9.73 5.44
C THR A 16 15.65 -8.65 5.66
N HIS A 17 15.46 -7.73 4.70
CA HIS A 17 14.44 -6.67 4.78
C HIS A 17 13.75 -6.51 3.43
N GLN A 18 12.51 -6.98 3.34
CA GLN A 18 11.65 -6.77 2.18
C GLN A 18 10.89 -5.45 2.34
N HIS A 19 10.90 -4.60 1.33
CA HIS A 19 10.10 -3.38 1.30
C HIS A 19 9.17 -3.38 0.09
N ILE A 20 8.03 -2.72 0.20
CA ILE A 20 7.09 -2.57 -0.91
C ILE A 20 7.74 -1.70 -1.98
N THR A 21 7.81 -2.21 -3.20
CA THR A 21 8.38 -1.52 -4.37
C THR A 21 7.28 -0.98 -5.29
N GLN A 22 6.21 -1.75 -5.47
CA GLN A 22 5.08 -1.40 -6.32
C GLN A 22 3.75 -1.82 -5.68
N LEU A 23 2.69 -1.09 -6.03
CA LEU A 23 1.32 -1.33 -5.58
C LEU A 23 0.41 -1.42 -6.81
N ALA A 24 -0.49 -2.40 -6.84
CA ALA A 24 -1.46 -2.54 -7.92
C ALA A 24 -2.76 -1.79 -7.57
N ILE A 25 -3.13 -0.84 -8.41
CA ILE A 25 -4.33 0.00 -8.29
C ILE A 25 -5.13 -0.16 -9.59
N GLY A 26 -6.36 -0.67 -9.50
CA GLY A 26 -7.19 -0.91 -10.70
C GLY A 26 -6.55 -1.86 -11.72
N GLY A 27 -5.71 -2.80 -11.27
CA GLY A 27 -4.97 -3.72 -12.13
C GLY A 27 -3.71 -3.15 -12.80
N GLN A 28 -3.36 -1.89 -12.52
CA GLN A 28 -2.13 -1.24 -13.01
C GLN A 28 -1.11 -1.12 -11.87
N TRP A 29 0.18 -1.30 -12.18
CA TRP A 29 1.26 -1.20 -11.20
C TRP A 29 1.80 0.21 -11.12
N TYR A 30 1.83 0.76 -9.91
CA TYR A 30 2.44 2.04 -9.58
C TYR A 30 3.61 1.84 -8.65
N THR A 31 4.67 2.62 -8.81
CA THR A 31 5.80 2.61 -7.88
C THR A 31 5.36 3.16 -6.52
N ARG A 32 6.05 2.74 -5.46
CA ARG A 32 5.86 3.30 -4.12
C ARG A 32 5.92 4.82 -4.11
N GLN A 33 6.86 5.42 -4.84
CA GLN A 33 7.02 6.87 -4.90
C GLN A 33 5.81 7.55 -5.56
N GLN A 34 5.30 7.01 -6.67
CA GLN A 34 4.09 7.54 -7.31
C GLN A 34 2.88 7.53 -6.38
N VAL A 35 2.70 6.46 -5.60
CA VAL A 35 1.59 6.39 -4.62
C VAL A 35 1.79 7.42 -3.49
N VAL A 36 3.03 7.61 -3.01
CA VAL A 36 3.35 8.68 -2.05
C VAL A 36 2.97 10.06 -2.62
N ASP A 37 3.35 10.34 -3.86
CA ASP A 37 3.09 11.61 -4.52
C ASP A 37 1.57 11.84 -4.69
N PHE A 38 0.81 10.80 -5.07
CA PHE A 38 -0.65 10.88 -5.15
C PHE A 38 -1.31 11.13 -3.79
N ILE A 39 -0.85 10.50 -2.72
CA ILE A 39 -1.38 10.78 -1.38
C ILE A 39 -1.09 12.22 -0.98
N ARG A 40 0.12 12.71 -1.26
CA ARG A 40 0.51 14.10 -0.98
C ARG A 40 -0.25 15.11 -1.83
N SER A 41 -0.70 14.75 -3.03
CA SER A 41 -1.60 15.58 -3.85
C SER A 41 -3.08 15.49 -3.42
N GLY A 42 -3.39 14.72 -2.38
CA GLY A 42 -4.71 14.62 -1.76
C GLY A 42 -5.57 13.46 -2.26
N HIS A 43 -5.02 12.50 -2.99
CA HIS A 43 -5.73 11.24 -3.24
C HIS A 43 -5.72 10.35 -1.99
N SER A 44 -6.75 9.54 -1.83
CA SER A 44 -6.81 8.56 -0.74
C SER A 44 -6.66 7.15 -1.31
N PHE A 45 -5.88 6.32 -0.61
CA PHE A 45 -5.70 4.92 -0.97
C PHE A 45 -6.16 4.05 0.19
N TYR A 46 -6.74 2.91 -0.14
CA TYR A 46 -7.14 1.91 0.86
C TYR A 46 -6.82 0.51 0.37
N THR A 47 -6.73 -0.42 1.31
CA THR A 47 -6.77 -1.85 1.07
C THR A 47 -8.01 -2.44 1.72
N GLN A 48 -8.51 -3.53 1.17
CA GLN A 48 -9.60 -4.30 1.76
C GLN A 48 -9.36 -5.76 1.42
N VAL A 49 -9.13 -6.58 2.44
CA VAL A 49 -9.10 -8.04 2.30
C VAL A 49 -10.54 -8.58 2.19
N TYR A 50 -10.72 -9.74 1.56
CA TYR A 50 -12.04 -10.31 1.32
C TYR A 50 -12.82 -10.49 2.64
N GLY A 51 -14.00 -9.84 2.74
CA GLY A 51 -14.82 -9.84 3.97
C GLY A 51 -14.32 -8.92 5.09
N GLY A 52 -13.20 -8.20 4.89
CA GLY A 52 -12.62 -7.26 5.85
C GLY A 52 -13.10 -5.82 5.69
N SER A 53 -12.71 -4.98 6.65
CA SER A 53 -12.99 -3.55 6.62
C SER A 53 -12.00 -2.81 5.72
N LYS A 54 -12.43 -1.69 5.15
CA LYS A 54 -11.52 -0.79 4.42
C LYS A 54 -10.48 -0.22 5.39
N THR A 55 -9.21 -0.34 5.02
CA THR A 55 -8.09 0.21 5.77
C THR A 55 -7.32 1.19 4.90
N TYR A 56 -7.35 2.46 5.28
CA TYR A 56 -6.68 3.51 4.53
C TYR A 56 -5.16 3.41 4.67
N LEU A 57 -4.46 3.95 3.68
CA LEU A 57 -3.02 4.12 3.69
C LEU A 57 -2.66 5.52 4.17
N LYS A 58 -1.53 5.61 4.86
CA LYS A 58 -0.82 6.85 5.16
C LYS A 58 0.58 6.83 4.59
N VAL A 59 1.09 8.01 4.26
CA VAL A 59 2.52 8.20 4.00
C VAL A 59 3.26 8.23 5.33
N VAL A 60 4.42 7.56 5.34
CA VAL A 60 5.42 7.68 6.38
C VAL A 60 6.59 8.45 5.81
N ASP A 61 6.88 9.59 6.43
CA ASP A 61 8.03 10.43 6.11
C ASP A 61 9.31 9.79 6.67
N ALA A 62 9.77 8.74 5.99
CA ALA A 62 11.08 8.12 6.17
C ALA A 62 11.99 8.46 5.00
N THR A 63 13.24 7.98 5.02
CA THR A 63 14.21 8.18 3.95
C THR A 63 14.55 6.83 3.32
N PRO A 64 13.97 6.47 2.15
CA PRO A 64 12.94 7.17 1.38
C PRO A 64 11.51 6.99 1.93
N PRO A 65 10.55 7.89 1.59
CA PRO A 65 9.19 7.81 2.09
C PRO A 65 8.48 6.56 1.55
N TYR A 66 7.57 6.03 2.35
CA TYR A 66 6.81 4.83 2.02
C TYR A 66 5.37 4.92 2.48
N VAL A 67 4.53 4.00 2.03
CA VAL A 67 3.13 3.89 2.43
C VAL A 67 2.94 2.71 3.37
N GLN A 68 2.12 2.90 4.39
CA GLN A 68 1.64 1.84 5.27
C GLN A 68 0.15 2.01 5.54
N THR A 69 -0.51 0.97 5.99
CA THR A 69 -1.87 1.10 6.53
C THR A 69 -1.88 1.99 7.77
N PHE A 70 -2.95 2.74 7.96
CA PHE A 70 -3.26 3.26 9.29
C PHE A 70 -3.32 2.05 10.23
N ALA A 71 -2.63 2.13 11.37
CA ALA A 71 -2.69 1.08 12.36
C ALA A 71 -4.14 0.99 12.85
N ASN A 72 -4.87 0.01 12.34
CA ASN A 72 -6.06 -0.49 12.98
C ASN A 72 -5.63 -1.67 13.87
N ASN A 73 -6.38 -1.96 14.93
CA ASN A 73 -6.10 -3.10 15.81
C ASN A 73 -6.34 -4.47 15.13
N THR A 74 -6.35 -4.50 13.79
CA THR A 74 -6.68 -5.66 12.97
C THR A 74 -5.46 -6.08 12.14
N PRO A 75 -4.81 -7.20 12.49
CA PRO A 75 -3.60 -7.63 11.77
C PRO A 75 -3.87 -8.06 10.32
N THR A 76 -5.11 -8.44 9.97
CA THR A 76 -5.48 -8.95 8.64
C THR A 76 -5.59 -7.87 7.57
N ASP A 77 -5.80 -6.61 7.94
CA ASP A 77 -6.09 -5.54 6.98
C ASP A 77 -4.84 -4.73 6.58
N ASN A 78 -3.65 -5.29 6.78
CA ASN A 78 -2.38 -4.64 6.48
C ASN A 78 -1.96 -4.80 5.01
N LEU A 79 -1.21 -3.83 4.48
CA LEU A 79 -0.64 -3.92 3.13
C LEU A 79 0.20 -5.20 2.91
N LEU A 80 0.89 -5.68 3.95
CA LEU A 80 1.69 -6.92 3.91
C LEU A 80 0.84 -8.19 3.83
N SER A 81 -0.45 -8.11 4.15
CA SER A 81 -1.42 -9.20 4.05
C SER A 81 -2.00 -9.34 2.64
N LEU A 82 -1.75 -8.38 1.75
CA LEU A 82 -2.20 -8.45 0.36
C LEU A 82 -1.46 -9.54 -0.42
N PRO A 83 -2.10 -10.11 -1.46
CA PRO A 83 -1.43 -11.02 -2.37
C PRO A 83 -0.14 -10.41 -2.94
N LYS A 84 0.96 -11.15 -2.78
CA LYS A 84 2.26 -10.80 -3.34
C LYS A 84 2.28 -11.26 -4.80
N ALA A 85 2.43 -10.34 -5.73
CA ALA A 85 2.66 -10.70 -7.13
C ALA A 85 4.15 -10.97 -7.35
N ALA A 86 4.46 -11.98 -8.19
CA ALA A 86 5.80 -12.23 -8.68
C ALA A 86 6.30 -11.08 -9.59
#